data_AF-A0A368JZ31-F1
#
_entry.id   AF-A0A368JZ31-F1
#
_cell.length_a   1.000
_cell.length_b   1.000
_cell.length_c   1.000
_cell.angle_alpha   90.00
_cell.angle_beta   90.00
_cell.angle_gamma   90.00
#
_symmetry.space_group_name_H-M   'P 1'
#
loop_
_entity.id
_entity.type
_entity.pdbx_description
1 polymer ?
#
loop_
_entity_poly.entity_id
_entity_poly.type
_entity_poly.pdbx_seq_one_letter_code
_entity_poly.pdbx_strand_id
1 'polypeptide(L)'
;MMMDIVADVLLMLSSFALRTQFLEKATFYSRVGVALYPEDVRLREIYAYALLVDGKIAEAKDALESITSNSRNVAFLRMKILLQLSPPSGERQNAIKIYLRKEYV
;
A
#
# COMPACT_ATOMS: atom_id res chain seq x y z
N MET A 1 -22.67 5.53 -6.08
CA MET A 1 -21.93 5.63 -4.81
C MET A 1 -21.39 7.04 -4.75
N MET A 2 -21.82 7.86 -3.81
CA MET A 2 -21.35 9.25 -3.72
C MET A 2 -19.90 9.22 -3.21
N MET A 3 -18.96 9.69 -4.04
CA MET A 3 -17.54 9.82 -3.64
C MET A 3 -17.44 10.84 -2.51
N ASP A 4 -16.84 10.45 -1.39
CA ASP A 4 -16.54 11.38 -0.30
C ASP A 4 -15.32 12.22 -0.70
N ILE A 5 -15.56 13.51 -0.92
CA ILE A 5 -14.54 14.48 -1.33
C ILE A 5 -13.34 14.50 -0.37
N VAL A 6 -13.56 14.23 0.91
CA VAL A 6 -12.49 14.23 1.92
C VAL A 6 -11.57 13.03 1.73
N ALA A 7 -12.11 11.84 1.44
CA ALA A 7 -11.31 10.65 1.14
C ALA A 7 -10.42 10.88 -0.08
N ASP A 8 -10.97 11.48 -1.14
CA ASP A 8 -10.21 11.78 -2.36
C ASP A 8 -9.15 12.87 -2.13
N VAL A 9 -9.43 13.89 -1.31
CA VAL A 9 -8.43 14.89 -0.90
C VAL A 9 -7.30 14.24 -0.11
N LEU A 10 -7.61 13.34 0.83
CA LEU A 10 -6.59 12.63 1.62
C LEU A 10 -5.73 11.72 0.73
N LEU A 11 -6.32 11.03 -0.23
CA LEU A 11 -5.59 10.26 -1.25
C LEU A 11 -4.66 11.15 -2.09
N MET A 12 -5.16 12.30 -2.54
CA MET A 12 -4.39 13.26 -3.33
C MET A 12 -3.21 13.82 -2.53
N LEU A 13 -3.44 14.28 -1.29
CA LEU A 13 -2.39 14.82 -0.42
C LEU A 13 -1.33 13.77 -0.09
N SER A 14 -1.74 12.53 0.20
CA SER A 14 -0.83 11.41 0.43
C SER A 14 0.03 11.13 -0.81
N SER A 15 -0.59 11.09 -1.99
CA SER A 15 0.10 10.85 -3.27
C SER A 15 1.10 11.96 -3.60
N PHE A 16 0.69 13.22 -3.40
CA PHE A 16 1.55 14.38 -3.61
C PHE A 16 2.75 14.36 -2.65
N ALA A 17 2.51 14.08 -1.36
CA ALA A 17 3.56 13.98 -0.35
C ALA A 17 4.58 12.87 -0.69
N LEU A 18 4.12 11.72 -1.18
CA LEU A 18 5.02 10.64 -1.64
C LEU A 18 5.90 11.07 -2.81
N ARG A 19 5.31 11.70 -3.83
CA ARG A 19 6.04 12.17 -5.02
C ARG A 19 7.07 13.25 -4.68
N THR A 20 6.82 14.03 -3.63
CA THR A 20 7.71 15.10 -3.14
C THR A 20 8.62 14.64 -1.99
N GLN A 21 8.61 13.34 -1.65
CA GLN A 21 9.43 12.75 -0.59
C GLN A 21 9.16 13.31 0.82
N PHE A 22 7.99 13.92 1.06
CA PHE A 22 7.54 14.30 2.40
C PHE A 22 6.91 13.11 3.12
N LEU A 23 7.74 12.12 3.47
CA LEU A 23 7.30 10.80 3.95
C LEU A 23 6.45 10.89 5.23
N GLU A 24 6.81 11.74 6.19
CA GLU A 24 6.03 11.92 7.41
C GLU A 24 4.59 12.40 7.10
N LYS A 25 4.46 13.35 6.17
CA LYS A 25 3.14 13.86 5.74
C LYS A 25 2.37 12.82 4.95
N ALA A 26 3.03 12.06 4.08
CA ALA A 26 2.41 10.97 3.34
C ALA A 26 1.81 9.93 4.30
N THR A 27 2.60 9.49 5.28
CA THR A 27 2.17 8.55 6.33
C THR A 27 1.06 9.14 7.19
N PHE A 28 1.14 10.41 7.55
CA PHE A 28 0.11 11.09 8.34
C PHE A 28 -1.24 11.15 7.61
N TYR A 29 -1.29 11.69 6.39
CA TYR A 29 -2.55 11.86 5.65
C TYR A 29 -3.19 10.52 5.31
N SER A 30 -2.39 9.54 4.89
CA SER A 30 -2.90 8.22 4.54
C SER A 30 -3.41 7.47 5.78
N ARG A 31 -2.72 7.58 6.93
CA ARG A 31 -3.22 7.03 8.21
C ARG A 31 -4.53 7.65 8.64
N VAL A 32 -4.66 8.98 8.54
CA VAL A 32 -5.92 9.69 8.83
C VAL A 32 -7.03 9.19 7.92
N GLY A 33 -6.74 9.02 6.62
CA GLY A 33 -7.69 8.46 5.67
C GLY A 33 -8.15 7.04 6.04
N VAL A 34 -7.23 6.14 6.38
CA VAL A 34 -7.58 4.77 6.83
C VAL A 34 -8.45 4.79 8.08
N ALA A 35 -8.20 5.71 9.01
CA ALA A 35 -8.99 5.81 10.24
C ALA A 35 -10.41 6.34 9.99
N LEU A 36 -10.58 7.29 9.06
CA LEU A 36 -11.88 7.88 8.74
C LEU A 36 -12.69 7.05 7.74
N TYR A 37 -12.01 6.35 6.84
CA TYR A 37 -12.60 5.60 5.72
C TYR A 37 -12.03 4.18 5.67
N PRO A 38 -12.26 3.36 6.71
CA PRO A 38 -11.66 2.04 6.81
C PRO A 38 -12.03 1.13 5.63
N GLU A 39 -13.19 1.30 5.01
CA GLU A 39 -13.65 0.54 3.84
C GLU A 39 -12.96 0.92 2.52
N ASP A 40 -12.34 2.10 2.43
CA ASP A 40 -11.65 2.52 1.22
C ASP A 40 -10.26 1.87 1.13
N VAL A 41 -10.20 0.80 0.35
CA VAL A 41 -8.97 0.04 0.09
C VAL A 41 -7.86 0.91 -0.49
N ARG A 42 -8.19 1.95 -1.28
CA ARG A 42 -7.18 2.84 -1.88
C ARG A 42 -6.37 3.56 -0.81
N LEU A 43 -7.03 3.96 0.29
CA LEU A 43 -6.39 4.64 1.42
C LEU A 43 -5.45 3.70 2.18
N ARG A 44 -5.83 2.43 2.32
CA ARG A 44 -4.94 1.40 2.90
C ARG A 44 -3.76 1.08 2.00
N GLU A 45 -3.97 0.99 0.68
CA GLU A 45 -2.89 0.77 -0.28
C GLU A 45 -1.84 1.88 -0.22
N ILE A 46 -2.27 3.15 -0.23
CA ILE A 46 -1.34 4.27 -0.17
C ILE A 46 -0.66 4.40 1.20
N TYR A 47 -1.34 4.03 2.29
CA TYR A 47 -0.74 3.99 3.63
C TYR A 47 0.36 2.94 3.71
N ALA A 48 0.08 1.71 3.27
CA ALA A 48 1.07 0.64 3.20
C ALA A 48 2.26 1.02 2.31
N TYR A 49 2.02 1.71 1.19
CA TYR A 49 3.09 2.20 0.33
C TYR A 49 3.92 3.31 1.00
N ALA A 50 3.29 4.23 1.72
CA ALA A 50 4.01 5.27 2.45
C ALA A 50 4.92 4.68 3.53
N LEU A 51 4.42 3.71 4.31
CA LEU A 51 5.21 2.98 5.29
C LEU A 51 6.38 2.21 4.64
N LEU A 52 6.14 1.59 3.49
CA LEU A 52 7.18 0.89 2.73
C LEU A 52 8.33 1.83 2.31
N VAL A 53 7.99 3.00 1.77
CA VAL A 53 8.98 4.00 1.33
C VAL A 53 9.70 4.63 2.52
N ASP A 54 9.03 4.77 3.66
CA ASP A 54 9.60 5.22 4.94
C ASP A 54 10.43 4.14 5.67
N GLY A 55 10.59 2.95 5.06
CA GLY A 55 11.38 1.85 5.63
C GLY A 55 10.70 1.11 6.78
N LYS A 56 9.44 1.42 7.10
CA LYS A 56 8.63 0.78 8.16
C LYS A 56 7.98 -0.50 7.64
N ILE A 57 8.83 -1.48 7.30
CA ILE A 57 8.41 -2.69 6.58
C ILE A 57 7.40 -3.55 7.36
N ALA A 58 7.57 -3.66 8.68
CA ALA A 58 6.66 -4.41 9.53
C ALA A 58 5.26 -3.78 9.54
N GLU A 59 5.17 -2.47 9.79
CA GLU A 59 3.91 -1.73 9.78
C GLU A 59 3.24 -1.78 8.39
N ALA A 60 4.03 -1.70 7.32
CA ALA A 60 3.53 -1.81 5.94
C ALA A 60 2.89 -3.18 5.70
N LYS A 61 3.47 -4.25 6.26
CA LYS A 61 2.91 -5.60 6.19
C LYS A 61 1.57 -5.65 6.92
N ASP A 62 1.52 -5.19 8.16
CA ASP A 62 0.31 -5.21 8.99
C ASP A 62 -0.84 -4.44 8.32
N ALA A 63 -0.53 -3.29 7.71
CA ALA A 63 -1.51 -2.50 6.95
C ALA A 63 -2.15 -3.29 5.79
N LEU A 64 -1.40 -4.20 5.16
CA LEU A 64 -1.88 -5.03 4.03
C LEU A 64 -2.58 -6.33 4.46
N GLU A 65 -2.42 -6.80 5.69
CA GLU A 65 -3.06 -8.04 6.18
C GLU A 65 -4.59 -7.89 6.18
N SER A 66 -5.07 -6.69 6.48
CA SER A 66 -6.49 -6.35 6.48
C SER A 66 -7.11 -6.21 5.10
N ILE A 67 -6.30 -6.16 4.03
CA ILE A 67 -6.78 -6.00 2.65
C ILE A 67 -7.06 -7.37 2.05
N THR A 68 -8.33 -7.75 1.99
CA THR A 68 -8.79 -8.99 1.34
C THR A 68 -8.87 -8.88 -0.18
N SER A 69 -8.86 -7.64 -0.72
CA SER A 69 -8.92 -7.41 -2.15
C SER A 69 -7.62 -7.83 -2.83
N ASN A 70 -7.76 -8.40 -4.03
CA ASN A 70 -6.63 -8.80 -4.86
C ASN A 70 -6.40 -7.78 -5.98
N SER A 71 -6.11 -6.53 -5.62
CA SER A 71 -5.71 -5.51 -6.60
C SER A 71 -4.29 -5.78 -7.14
N ARG A 72 -3.92 -5.11 -8.24
CA ARG A 72 -2.53 -5.14 -8.76
C ARG A 72 -1.57 -4.45 -7.78
N ASN A 73 -1.98 -3.34 -7.18
CA ASN A 73 -1.18 -2.59 -6.21
C ASN A 73 -0.90 -3.42 -4.95
N VAL A 74 -1.91 -4.09 -4.39
CA VAL A 74 -1.73 -4.97 -3.22
C VAL A 74 -0.74 -6.09 -3.53
N ALA A 75 -0.84 -6.71 -4.71
CA ALA A 75 0.10 -7.75 -5.13
C ALA A 75 1.54 -7.21 -5.26
N PHE A 76 1.70 -6.02 -5.84
CA PHE A 76 3.00 -5.34 -5.92
C PHE A 76 3.58 -5.05 -4.53
N LEU A 77 2.80 -4.47 -3.62
CA LEU A 77 3.26 -4.12 -2.28
C LEU A 77 3.66 -5.36 -1.47
N ARG A 78 2.84 -6.43 -1.50
CA ARG A 78 3.17 -7.71 -0.87
C ARG A 78 4.47 -8.29 -1.42
N MET A 79 4.66 -8.25 -2.73
CA MET A 79 5.90 -8.69 -3.39
C MET A 79 7.10 -7.86 -2.94
N LYS A 80 6.99 -6.54 -2.88
CA LYS A 80 8.07 -5.64 -2.44
C LYS A 80 8.47 -5.86 -0.99
N ILE A 81 7.50 -5.98 -0.08
CA ILE A 81 7.75 -6.28 1.34
C ILE A 81 8.50 -7.60 1.47
N LEU A 82 8.04 -8.63 0.76
CA LEU A 82 8.64 -9.95 0.84
C LEU A 82 10.08 -9.96 0.27
N LEU A 83 10.36 -9.19 -0.79
CA LEU A 83 11.73 -9.00 -1.28
C LEU A 83 12.66 -8.36 -0.24
N GLN A 84 12.14 -7.51 0.64
CA GLN A 84 12.92 -6.83 1.67
C GLN A 84 13.08 -7.65 2.95
N LEU A 85 12.10 -8.49 3.29
CA LEU A 85 12.11 -9.30 4.51
C LEU A 85 12.83 -10.66 4.37
N SER A 86 12.86 -11.26 3.17
CA SER A 86 13.26 -12.66 3.04
C SER A 86 14.60 -12.85 2.30
N PRO A 87 15.51 -13.70 2.82
CA PRO A 87 16.53 -14.33 1.98
C PRO A 87 15.84 -15.15 0.87
N PRO A 88 16.49 -15.45 -0.27
CA PRO A 88 15.83 -16.05 -1.42
C PRO A 88 15.15 -17.40 -1.06
N SER A 89 13.81 -17.38 -0.95
CA SER A 89 12.97 -18.52 -0.52
C SER A 89 11.84 -18.82 -1.52
N GLY A 90 11.12 -19.93 -1.32
CA GLY A 90 9.97 -20.32 -2.15
C GLY A 90 8.81 -19.31 -2.11
N GLU A 91 8.59 -18.65 -0.97
CA GLU A 91 7.59 -17.59 -0.83
C GLU A 91 7.89 -16.40 -1.76
N ARG A 92 9.19 -16.10 -1.95
CA ARG A 92 9.65 -15.06 -2.87
C ARG A 92 9.32 -15.37 -4.31
N GLN A 93 9.54 -16.60 -4.73
CA GLN A 93 9.18 -17.04 -6.07
C GLN A 93 7.66 -17.01 -6.28
N ASN A 94 6.88 -17.36 -5.26
CA ASN A 94 5.41 -17.34 -5.35
C ASN A 94 4.86 -15.90 -5.47
N ALA A 95 5.35 -14.96 -4.67
CA ALA A 95 4.94 -13.56 -4.72
C ALA A 95 5.27 -12.92 -6.09
N ILE A 96 6.44 -13.22 -6.65
CA ILE A 96 6.83 -12.76 -8.00
C ILE A 96 5.90 -13.33 -9.07
N LYS A 97 5.58 -14.64 -9.01
CA LYS A 97 4.66 -15.29 -9.96
C LYS A 97 3.27 -14.67 -9.92
N ILE A 98 2.74 -14.38 -8.73
CA ILE A 98 1.42 -13.75 -8.56
C ILE A 98 1.40 -12.35 -9.18
N TYR A 99 2.45 -11.55 -8.96
CA TYR A 99 2.57 -10.23 -9.57
C TYR A 99 2.61 -10.32 -11.11
N LEU A 100 3.51 -11.13 -11.66
CA LEU A 100 3.68 -11.25 -13.11
C LEU A 100 2.46 -11.82 -13.83
N ARG A 101 1.71 -12.76 -13.23
CA ARG A 101 0.47 -13.28 -13.84
C ARG A 101 -0.61 -12.22 -14.06
N LYS A 102 -0.60 -11.11 -13.30
CA LYS A 102 -1.54 -9.99 -13.47
C LYS A 102 -1.10 -8.98 -14.53
N GLU A 103 0.07 -9.14 -15.15
CA GLU A 103 0.51 -8.33 -16.30
C GLU A 103 0.03 -8.90 -17.65
N TYR A 104 -0.43 -10.16 -17.68
CA TYR A 104 -0.84 -10.87 -18.90
C TYR A 104 -2.36 -11.10 -19.04
N VAL A 105 -3.18 -10.42 -18.23
CA VAL A 105 -4.66 -10.45 -18.31
C VAL A 105 -5.20 -9.02 -18.40
#